data_AF-A0A955JPA2-F1
#
_entry.id   AF-A0A955JPA2-F1
#
_cell.length_a   1.000
_cell.length_b   1.000
_cell.length_c   1.000
_cell.angle_alpha   90.00
_cell.angle_beta   90.00
_cell.angle_gamma   90.00
#
_symmetry.space_group_name_H-M   'P 1'
#
loop_
_entity.id
_entity.type
_entity.pdbx_description
1 polymer ?
#
loop_
_entity_poly.entity_id
_entity_poly.type
_entity_poly.pdbx_seq_one_letter_code
_entity_poly.pdbx_strand_id
1 'polypeptide(L)' 'MAGKTKTTSSYWKERNKPYQPGQAEPFKVSRSKIELFMQCPRCFWLDARLKIKRPSGPPFN' A
#
# COMPACT_ATOMS: atom_id res chain seq x y z
N MET A 1 5.64 18.37 35.77
CA MET A 1 4.86 19.39 35.04
C MET A 1 5.07 19.11 33.56
N ALA A 2 4.23 18.27 32.94
CA ALA A 2 2.91 18.55 32.36
C ALA A 2 3.00 18.79 30.84
N GLY A 3 2.51 17.81 30.07
CA GLY A 3 2.04 17.97 28.69
C GLY A 3 3.12 17.80 27.61
N LYS A 4 2.89 17.07 26.51
CA LYS A 4 1.63 16.72 25.85
C LYS A 4 1.80 15.38 25.11
N THR A 5 0.97 14.39 25.44
CA THR A 5 0.68 13.25 24.57
C THR A 5 0.04 13.78 23.29
N LYS A 6 0.72 13.68 22.14
CA LYS A 6 0.09 13.97 20.85
C LYS A 6 -0.66 12.73 20.37
N THR A 7 -1.76 12.41 21.06
CA THR A 7 -2.82 11.57 20.49
C THR A 7 -3.55 12.43 19.46
N THR A 8 -3.01 12.50 18.24
CA THR A 8 -3.74 13.10 17.11
C THR A 8 -4.47 11.99 16.38
N SER A 9 -5.73 11.82 16.77
CA SER A 9 -6.76 11.18 15.98
C SER A 9 -6.66 11.68 14.53
N SER A 10 -6.16 10.83 13.62
CA SER A 10 -6.03 11.11 12.20
C SER A 10 -6.96 10.17 11.44
N TYR A 11 -8.25 10.50 11.42
CA TYR A 11 -9.26 9.76 10.65
C TYR A 11 -9.12 9.90 9.11
N TRP A 12 -7.96 10.34 8.63
CA TRP A 12 -7.61 10.46 7.21
C TRP A 12 -6.25 9.82 6.97
N LYS A 13 -6.25 8.63 6.40
CA LYS A 13 -5.03 7.88 6.08
C LYS A 13 -4.59 8.23 4.66
N GLU A 14 -3.45 8.89 4.52
CA GLU A 14 -2.92 9.26 3.22
C GLU A 14 -2.63 8.00 2.38
N ARG A 15 -3.14 7.97 1.14
CA ARG A 15 -2.98 6.80 0.26
C ARG A 15 -1.56 6.74 -0.27
N ASN A 16 -0.93 5.56 -0.22
CA ASN A 16 0.40 5.35 -0.81
C ASN A 16 0.41 5.77 -2.29
N LYS A 17 1.41 6.56 -2.69
CA LYS A 17 1.68 6.94 -4.09
C LYS A 17 2.08 5.71 -4.93
N PRO A 18 1.85 5.71 -6.25
CA PRO A 18 2.39 4.66 -7.12
C PRO A 18 3.92 4.75 -7.19
N TYR A 19 4.58 3.62 -7.44
CA TYR A 19 6.02 3.53 -7.65
C TYR A 19 6.42 4.24 -8.94
N GLN A 20 7.41 5.13 -8.85
CA GLN A 20 8.02 5.78 -10.01
C GLN A 20 9.45 5.23 -10.23
N PRO A 21 9.81 4.81 -11.46
CA PRO A 21 11.17 4.42 -11.77
C PRO A 21 12.14 5.58 -11.50
N GLY A 22 13.25 5.30 -10.81
CA GLY A 22 14.27 6.32 -10.52
C GLY A 22 13.93 7.26 -9.35
N GLN A 23 12.85 7.00 -8.60
CA GLN A 23 12.59 7.76 -7.38
C GLN A 23 13.74 7.54 -6.36
N ALA A 24 14.21 8.62 -5.74
CA ALA A 24 15.23 8.56 -4.71
C ALA A 24 14.67 8.01 -3.38
N GLU A 25 13.38 8.20 -3.13
CA GLU A 25 12.73 7.75 -1.90
C GLU A 25 12.39 6.25 -1.94
N PRO A 26 12.58 5.53 -0.82
CA PRO A 26 12.21 4.12 -0.74
C PRO A 26 10.71 3.94 -0.90
N PHE A 27 10.31 2.96 -1.73
CA PHE A 27 8.90 2.63 -1.92
C PHE A 27 8.37 1.83 -0.73
N LYS A 28 7.34 2.34 -0.05
CA LYS A 28 6.73 1.64 1.08
C LYS A 28 5.90 0.45 0.59
N VAL A 29 6.37 -0.76 0.89
CA VAL A 29 5.70 -2.02 0.58
C VAL A 29 5.06 -2.59 1.85
N SER A 30 3.80 -3.03 1.78
CA SER A 30 3.13 -3.74 2.87
C SER A 30 3.37 -5.25 2.76
N ARG A 31 3.23 -6.00 3.86
CA ARG A 31 3.34 -7.47 3.88
C ARG A 31 2.50 -8.14 2.78
N SER A 32 1.24 -7.76 2.63
CA SER A 32 0.35 -8.34 1.60
C SER A 32 0.81 -8.08 0.17
N LYS A 33 1.55 -6.99 -0.09
CA LYS A 33 2.17 -6.76 -1.40
C LYS A 33 3.35 -7.69 -1.66
N ILE A 34 4.10 -8.05 -0.62
CA ILE A 34 5.18 -9.04 -0.71
C ILE A 34 4.58 -10.42 -1.01
N GLU A 35 3.51 -10.80 -0.30
CA GLU A 35 2.77 -12.03 -0.58
C GLU A 35 2.22 -12.04 -2.03
N LEU A 36 1.68 -10.90 -2.51
CA LEU A 36 1.26 -10.75 -3.90
C LEU A 36 2.41 -10.93 -4.89
N PHE A 37 3.61 -10.41 -4.59
CA PHE A 37 4.79 -10.59 -5.43
C PHE A 37 5.20 -12.06 -5.53
N MET A 38 5.21 -12.77 -4.39
CA MET A 38 5.52 -14.20 -4.34
C MET A 38 4.50 -15.05 -5.12
N GLN A 39 3.22 -14.65 -5.12
CA GLN A 39 2.17 -15.33 -5.88
C GLN A 39 2.17 -14.98 -7.38
N CYS A 40 2.42 -13.71 -7.72
CA CYS A 40 2.35 -13.20 -9.08
C CYS A 40 3.18 -11.90 -9.21
N PRO A 41 4.44 -11.99 -9.68
CA PRO A 41 5.30 -10.82 -9.85
C PRO A 41 4.72 -9.75 -10.78
N ARG A 42 4.05 -10.19 -11.86
CA ARG A 42 3.35 -9.30 -12.81
C ARG A 42 2.21 -8.52 -12.13
N CYS A 43 1.44 -9.17 -11.26
CA CYS A 43 0.33 -8.55 -10.55
C CYS A 43 0.85 -7.49 -9.56
N PHE A 44 1.95 -7.78 -8.88
CA PHE A 44 2.63 -6.80 -8.02
C PHE A 44 3.09 -5.57 -8.82
N TRP A 45 3.70 -5.76 -10.00
CA TRP A 45 4.12 -4.63 -10.85
C TRP A 45 2.95 -3.74 -11.28
N LEU A 46 1.82 -4.35 -11.64
CA LEU A 46 0.59 -3.65 -12.01
C LEU A 46 0.00 -2.85 -10.83
N ASP A 47 -0.03 -3.42 -9.62
CA ASP A 47 -0.47 -2.70 -8.42
C ASP A 47 0.50 -1.58 -8.03
N ALA A 48 1.81 -1.85 -8.06
CA ALA A 48 2.83 -0.91 -7.63
C ALA A 48 2.93 0.30 -8.56
N ARG A 49 2.95 0.10 -9.89
CA ARG A 49 3.11 1.19 -10.87
C ARG A 49 1.81 1.81 -11.33
N LEU A 50 0.81 0.99 -11.66
CA LEU A 50 -0.42 1.44 -12.30
C LEU A 50 -1.62 1.48 -11.35
N LYS A 51 -1.46 1.02 -10.09
CA LYS A 51 -2.54 0.84 -9.12
C LYS A 51 -3.71 -0.02 -9.62
N ILE A 52 -3.42 -0.94 -10.53
CA ILE A 52 -4.39 -1.91 -11.02
C ILE A 52 -4.39 -3.09 -10.03
N LYS A 53 -5.48 -3.22 -9.28
CA LYS A 53 -5.66 -4.30 -8.30
C LYS A 53 -6.29 -5.53 -8.94
N ARG A 54 -6.05 -6.68 -8.31
CA ARG A 54 -6.73 -7.93 -8.67
C ARG A 54 -8.24 -7.78 -8.41
N PRO A 55 -9.12 -8.20 -9.32
CA PRO A 55 -10.55 -8.19 -9.08
C PRO A 55 -10.89 -9.05 -7.85
N SER A 56 -11.88 -8.61 -7.07
CA SER A 56 -12.41 -9.40 -5.96
C SER A 56 -13.17 -10.61 -6.52
N GLY A 57 -13.11 -11.75 -5.80
CA GLY A 57 -13.99 -12.88 -6.06
C GLY A 57 -15.46 -12.53 -5.78
N PRO A 58 -16.41 -13.38 -6.23
CA PRO A 58 -17.82 -13.21 -5.92
C PRO A 58 -18.05 -13.24 -4.39
N PRO A 59 -19.08 -12.53 -3.88
CA PRO A 59 -19.46 -12.62 -2.48
C PRO A 59 -19.91 -14.05 -2.15
N PHE A 60 -19.60 -14.52 -0.93
CA PHE A 60 -20.09 -15.81 -0.44
C PHE A 60 -21.59 -15.69 -0.11
N ASN A 61 -22.42 -16.63 -0.61
CA ASN A 61 -23.84 -16.80 -0.28
C ASN A 61 -24.00 -17.79 0.87
#